data_AF-A0A9W9JWI5-F1
#
_entry.id   AF-A0A9W9JWI5-F1
#
_cell.length_a   1.000
_cell.length_b   1.000
_cell.length_c   1.000
_cell.angle_alpha   90.00
_cell.angle_beta   90.00
_cell.angle_gamma   90.00
#
_symmetry.space_group_name_H-M   'P 1'
#
loop_
_entity.id
_entity.type
_entity.pdbx_description
1 polymer ?
#
loop_
_entity_poly.entity_id
_entity_poly.type
_entity_poly.pdbx_seq_one_letter_code
_entity_poly.pdbx_strand_id
1 'polypeptide(L)'
;MTVVNTVSTYQLTATINDTLGPGTTIDGQEIADFVHGMKVDLDIWFDDWLRIIESSSLAKEEKPFLLAALRIQKCWAEMMLNCKALRAMGVENVAAMSTTERNILLKAKASARRHLRLIIVEPEFYLAQIKYAMDFVWAKCAFSFLLLLKLSRLLPERDEEHEELLEHGNRLVHELSKAGSNTNQSGAGNIYLQILKPSTGGSTATSPFWELFDAQADLQWFVPEQFVSEWDFPGLNLFYFPTAWQDFFGDFSLAM
;
A
#
# COMPACT_ATOMS: atom_id res chain seq x y z
N MET A 1 -21.45 2.84 13.47
CA MET A 1 -20.23 3.68 13.56
C MET A 1 -19.29 3.41 12.38
N THR A 2 -18.96 2.14 12.12
CA THR A 2 -18.13 1.70 10.98
C THR A 2 -18.62 2.22 9.64
N VAL A 3 -19.91 2.06 9.32
CA VAL A 3 -20.47 2.49 8.01
C VAL A 3 -20.27 3.99 7.76
N VAL A 4 -20.54 4.83 8.76
CA VAL A 4 -20.43 6.30 8.62
C VAL A 4 -18.96 6.72 8.47
N ASN A 5 -18.07 6.10 9.24
CA ASN A 5 -16.63 6.25 9.09
C ASN A 5 -16.18 5.89 7.67
N THR A 6 -16.57 4.71 7.17
CA THR A 6 -16.24 4.27 5.82
C THR A 6 -16.79 5.19 4.72
N VAL A 7 -18.04 5.63 4.84
CA VAL A 7 -18.67 6.57 3.88
C VAL A 7 -17.91 7.89 3.82
N SER A 8 -17.52 8.45 4.97
CA SER A 8 -16.79 9.73 4.99
C SER A 8 -15.40 9.64 4.35
N THR A 9 -14.68 8.52 4.51
CA THR A 9 -13.44 8.32 3.75
C THR A 9 -13.68 8.09 2.26
N TYR A 10 -14.77 7.42 1.89
CA TYR A 10 -15.12 7.28 0.48
C TYR A 10 -15.40 8.64 -0.17
N GLN A 11 -15.98 9.60 0.55
CA GLN A 11 -16.15 10.97 0.06
C GLN A 11 -14.79 11.65 -0.19
N LEU A 12 -13.85 11.58 0.77
CA LEU A 12 -12.49 12.10 0.57
C LEU A 12 -11.79 11.40 -0.60
N THR A 13 -12.00 10.10 -0.75
CA THR A 13 -11.46 9.31 -1.87
C THR A 13 -12.09 9.72 -3.21
N ALA A 14 -13.38 10.03 -3.24
CA ALA A 14 -14.06 10.54 -4.42
C ALA A 14 -13.49 11.90 -4.83
N THR A 15 -13.29 12.83 -3.88
CA THR A 15 -12.64 14.12 -4.15
C THR A 15 -11.23 13.95 -4.75
N ILE A 16 -10.46 12.99 -4.24
CA ILE A 16 -9.15 12.65 -4.82
C ILE A 16 -9.31 12.16 -6.27
N ASN A 17 -10.27 11.27 -6.54
CA ASN A 17 -10.50 10.74 -7.88
C ASN A 17 -10.98 11.81 -8.87
N ASP A 18 -11.84 12.72 -8.42
CA ASP A 18 -12.36 13.81 -9.25
C ASP A 18 -11.25 14.82 -9.60
N THR A 19 -10.33 15.07 -8.66
CA THR A 19 -9.27 16.07 -8.84
C THR A 19 -8.02 15.51 -9.51
N LEU A 20 -7.67 14.24 -9.27
CA LEU A 20 -6.46 13.58 -9.78
C LEU A 20 -6.77 12.48 -10.81
N GLY A 21 -7.96 12.52 -11.42
CA GLY A 21 -8.42 11.55 -12.39
C GLY A 21 -7.69 11.61 -13.74
N PRO A 22 -7.91 10.64 -14.64
CA PRO A 22 -7.33 10.65 -15.97
C PRO A 22 -7.75 11.90 -16.76
N GLY A 23 -6.78 12.69 -17.26
CA GLY A 23 -7.04 13.88 -18.09
C GLY A 23 -7.01 15.22 -17.33
N THR A 24 -6.54 15.25 -16.10
CA THR A 24 -6.34 16.49 -15.32
C THR A 24 -5.27 17.38 -15.95
N THR A 25 -5.56 18.67 -16.11
CA THR A 25 -4.66 19.68 -16.69
C THR A 25 -3.90 20.49 -15.64
N ILE A 26 -4.01 20.12 -14.36
CA ILE A 26 -3.34 20.78 -13.25
C ILE A 26 -1.84 20.47 -13.27
N ASP A 27 -1.04 21.49 -12.95
CA ASP A 27 0.43 21.35 -12.98
C ASP A 27 0.97 20.62 -11.73
N GLY A 28 2.24 20.25 -11.75
CA GLY A 28 2.86 19.51 -10.65
C GLY A 28 2.88 20.25 -9.31
N GLN A 29 2.87 21.58 -9.30
CA GLN A 29 2.83 22.36 -8.06
C GLN A 29 1.41 22.40 -7.50
N GLU A 30 0.41 22.58 -8.35
CA GLU A 30 -1.01 22.52 -7.97
C GLU A 30 -1.37 21.15 -7.40
N ILE A 31 -0.85 20.06 -7.98
CA ILE A 31 -1.03 18.71 -7.43
C ILE A 31 -0.36 18.60 -6.05
N ALA A 32 0.84 19.15 -5.87
CA ALA A 32 1.53 19.11 -4.57
C ALA A 32 0.77 19.89 -3.48
N ASP A 33 0.23 21.07 -3.83
CA ASP A 33 -0.58 21.89 -2.94
C ASP A 33 -1.91 21.19 -2.60
N PHE A 34 -2.54 20.55 -3.59
CA PHE A 34 -3.72 19.71 -3.37
C PHE A 34 -3.43 18.54 -2.42
N VAL A 35 -2.33 17.82 -2.61
CA VAL A 35 -1.90 16.73 -1.72
C VAL A 35 -1.70 17.24 -0.29
N HIS A 36 -1.13 18.43 -0.13
CA HIS A 36 -0.96 19.03 1.18
C HIS A 36 -2.30 19.38 1.83
N GLY A 37 -3.21 20.03 1.10
CA GLY A 37 -4.56 20.33 1.59
C GLY A 37 -5.33 19.07 1.98
N MET A 38 -5.36 18.07 1.10
CA MET A 38 -6.03 16.80 1.38
C MET A 38 -5.43 16.05 2.57
N LYS A 39 -4.12 16.16 2.79
CA LYS A 39 -3.48 15.59 3.98
C LYS A 39 -4.01 16.24 5.26
N VAL A 40 -4.19 17.56 5.27
CA VAL A 40 -4.75 18.31 6.40
C VAL A 40 -6.20 17.88 6.64
N ASP A 41 -7.02 17.79 5.59
CA ASP A 41 -8.40 17.32 5.70
C ASP A 41 -8.50 15.89 6.25
N LEU A 42 -7.60 15.00 5.80
CA LEU A 42 -7.49 13.63 6.33
C LEU A 42 -7.06 13.61 7.80
N ASP A 43 -6.20 14.52 8.24
CA ASP A 43 -5.77 14.61 9.63
C ASP A 43 -6.91 15.10 10.53
N ILE A 44 -7.65 16.13 10.11
CA ILE A 44 -8.84 16.63 10.82
C ILE A 44 -9.89 15.52 10.92
N TRP A 45 -10.19 14.87 9.80
CA TRP A 45 -11.11 13.74 9.75
C TRP A 45 -10.72 12.64 10.74
N PHE A 46 -9.43 12.28 10.78
CA PHE A 46 -8.94 11.25 11.68
C PHE A 46 -9.11 11.64 13.15
N ASP A 47 -8.75 12.87 13.52
CA ASP A 47 -8.84 13.35 14.90
C ASP A 47 -10.29 13.44 15.39
N ASP A 48 -11.20 13.86 14.50
CA ASP A 48 -12.63 13.86 14.77
C ASP A 48 -13.16 12.46 15.03
N TRP A 49 -12.86 11.51 14.15
CA TRP A 49 -13.30 10.12 14.33
C TRP A 49 -12.67 9.43 15.52
N LEU A 50 -11.39 9.72 15.80
CA LEU A 50 -10.72 9.23 17.00
C LEU A 50 -11.47 9.69 18.25
N ARG A 51 -11.77 10.98 18.35
CA ARG A 51 -12.54 11.56 19.46
C ARG A 51 -13.94 10.97 19.59
N ILE A 52 -14.66 10.78 18.47
CA ILE A 52 -16.00 10.19 18.47
C ILE A 52 -15.96 8.73 18.95
N ILE A 53 -15.02 7.91 18.44
CA ILE A 53 -14.84 6.52 18.90
C ILE A 53 -14.46 6.47 20.37
N GLU A 54 -13.58 7.37 20.81
CA GLU A 54 -13.11 7.40 22.19
C GLU A 54 -14.20 7.77 23.20
N SER A 55 -15.06 8.73 22.84
CA SER A 55 -16.17 9.21 23.67
C SER A 55 -17.42 8.33 23.62
N SER A 56 -17.51 7.39 22.67
CA SER A 56 -18.65 6.48 22.55
C SER A 56 -18.68 5.45 23.70
N SER A 57 -19.68 5.58 24.57
CA SER A 57 -19.95 4.61 25.63
C SER A 57 -20.63 3.33 25.14
N LEU A 58 -21.25 3.38 23.95
CA LEU A 58 -22.01 2.28 23.34
C LEU A 58 -21.12 1.26 22.62
N ALA A 59 -19.88 1.63 22.27
CA ALA A 59 -18.97 0.81 21.47
C ALA A 59 -17.83 0.18 22.28
N LYS A 60 -18.00 -0.03 23.60
CA LYS A 60 -16.89 -0.40 24.50
C LYS A 60 -16.16 -1.68 24.07
N GLU A 61 -16.89 -2.69 23.61
CA GLU A 61 -16.32 -3.97 23.15
C GLU A 61 -15.70 -3.88 21.75
N GLU A 62 -16.31 -3.09 20.86
CA GLU A 62 -15.83 -2.92 19.47
C GLU A 62 -14.70 -1.87 19.34
N LYS A 63 -14.49 -1.05 20.39
CA LYS A 63 -13.56 0.08 20.39
C LYS A 63 -12.14 -0.29 19.92
N PRO A 64 -11.51 -1.39 20.35
CA PRO A 64 -10.19 -1.78 19.86
C PRO A 64 -10.17 -2.00 18.34
N PHE A 65 -11.17 -2.72 17.80
CA PHE A 65 -11.30 -2.93 16.36
C PHE A 65 -11.54 -1.62 15.60
N LEU A 66 -12.44 -0.76 16.09
CA LEU A 66 -12.76 0.51 15.44
C LEU A 66 -11.54 1.44 15.38
N LEU A 67 -10.74 1.48 16.45
CA LEU A 67 -9.50 2.26 16.49
C LEU A 67 -8.43 1.69 15.55
N ALA A 68 -8.27 0.37 15.50
CA ALA A 68 -7.36 -0.28 14.56
C ALA A 68 -7.79 0.02 13.11
N ALA A 69 -9.07 -0.20 12.78
CA ALA A 69 -9.63 0.06 11.46
C ALA A 69 -9.46 1.53 11.04
N LEU A 70 -9.72 2.50 11.94
CA LEU A 70 -9.52 3.92 11.65
C LEU A 70 -8.07 4.24 11.29
N ARG A 71 -7.10 3.72 12.06
CA ARG A 71 -5.66 3.93 11.80
C ARG A 71 -5.22 3.31 10.47
N ILE A 72 -5.69 2.10 10.19
CA ILE A 72 -5.41 1.37 8.94
C ILE A 72 -5.99 2.15 7.75
N GLN A 73 -7.22 2.64 7.88
CA GLN A 73 -7.93 3.40 6.86
C GLN A 73 -7.27 4.74 6.56
N LYS A 74 -6.75 5.44 7.57
CA LYS A 74 -5.92 6.64 7.37
C LYS A 74 -4.66 6.32 6.56
N CYS A 75 -3.92 5.27 6.92
CA CYS A 75 -2.71 4.88 6.20
C CYS A 75 -3.03 4.52 4.74
N TRP A 76 -4.13 3.80 4.52
CA TRP A 76 -4.63 3.49 3.18
C TRP A 76 -4.94 4.76 2.38
N ALA A 77 -5.69 5.71 2.95
CA ALA A 77 -6.07 6.95 2.28
C ALA A 77 -4.85 7.80 1.90
N GLU A 78 -3.88 7.94 2.80
CA GLU A 78 -2.61 8.64 2.53
C GLU A 78 -1.80 7.96 1.43
N MET A 79 -1.70 6.63 1.46
CA MET A 79 -1.00 5.87 0.44
C MET A 79 -1.65 6.07 -0.94
N MET A 80 -2.98 5.99 -1.02
CA MET A 80 -3.73 6.23 -2.26
C MET A 80 -3.58 7.67 -2.77
N LEU A 81 -3.70 8.67 -1.88
CA LEU A 81 -3.51 10.08 -2.23
C LEU A 81 -2.15 10.31 -2.90
N ASN A 82 -1.06 9.84 -2.27
CA ASN A 82 0.29 10.03 -2.80
C ASN A 82 0.50 9.28 -4.13
N CYS A 83 0.01 8.04 -4.24
CA CYS A 83 0.15 7.28 -5.49
C CYS A 83 -0.70 7.85 -6.64
N LYS A 84 -1.91 8.39 -6.36
CA LYS A 84 -2.71 9.09 -7.37
C LYS A 84 -2.05 10.40 -7.80
N ALA A 85 -1.45 11.13 -6.88
CA ALA A 85 -0.71 12.35 -7.19
C ALA A 85 0.47 12.08 -8.13
N LEU A 86 1.27 11.05 -7.86
CA LEU A 86 2.37 10.64 -8.75
C LEU A 86 1.88 10.28 -10.14
N ARG A 87 0.76 9.54 -10.24
CA ARG A 87 0.15 9.20 -11.52
C ARG A 87 -0.33 10.45 -12.26
N ALA A 88 -0.99 11.39 -11.57
CA ALA A 88 -1.46 12.64 -12.16
C ALA A 88 -0.31 13.55 -12.63
N MET A 89 0.83 13.51 -11.93
CA MET A 89 2.07 14.16 -12.36
C MET A 89 2.75 13.48 -13.56
N GLY A 90 2.22 12.36 -14.06
CA GLY A 90 2.78 11.61 -15.18
C GLY A 90 4.05 10.82 -14.82
N VAL A 91 4.26 10.54 -13.54
CA VAL A 91 5.48 9.89 -13.07
C VAL A 91 5.36 8.38 -13.20
N GLU A 92 6.19 7.82 -14.08
CA GLU A 92 6.34 6.38 -14.22
C GLU A 92 7.77 5.92 -13.90
N ASN A 93 8.79 6.69 -14.32
CA ASN A 93 10.19 6.37 -14.06
C ASN A 93 10.73 7.07 -12.80
N VAL A 94 11.08 6.29 -11.78
CA VAL A 94 11.63 6.79 -10.50
C VAL A 94 12.97 7.51 -10.68
N ALA A 95 13.77 7.15 -11.70
CA ALA A 95 15.06 7.80 -11.98
C ALA A 95 14.91 9.24 -12.52
N ALA A 96 13.75 9.57 -13.08
CA ALA A 96 13.47 10.88 -13.66
C ALA A 96 12.73 11.82 -12.70
N MET A 97 12.49 11.39 -11.45
CA MET A 97 11.65 12.13 -10.50
C MET A 97 12.25 13.47 -10.08
N SER A 98 11.41 14.49 -10.04
CA SER A 98 11.72 15.73 -9.33
C SER A 98 11.82 15.51 -7.81
N THR A 99 12.40 16.46 -7.08
CA THR A 99 12.48 16.38 -5.61
C THR A 99 11.09 16.30 -4.97
N THR A 100 10.11 17.01 -5.53
CA THR A 100 8.72 17.01 -5.06
C THR A 100 8.09 15.62 -5.24
N GLU A 101 8.23 15.03 -6.44
CA GLU A 101 7.72 13.69 -6.73
C GLU A 101 8.39 12.63 -5.86
N ARG A 102 9.71 12.70 -5.69
CA ARG A 102 10.44 11.79 -4.80
C ARG A 102 9.96 11.89 -3.36
N ASN A 103 9.65 13.09 -2.86
CA ASN A 103 9.08 13.29 -1.53
C ASN A 103 7.68 12.68 -1.40
N ILE A 104 6.84 12.79 -2.43
CA ILE A 104 5.51 12.15 -2.48
C ILE A 104 5.65 10.62 -2.50
N LEU A 105 6.60 10.08 -3.26
CA LEU A 105 6.90 8.65 -3.31
C LEU A 105 7.33 8.11 -1.94
N LEU A 106 8.21 8.83 -1.23
CA LEU A 106 8.63 8.48 0.11
C LEU A 106 7.46 8.49 1.11
N LYS A 107 6.54 9.45 0.98
CA LYS A 107 5.30 9.47 1.79
C LYS A 107 4.42 8.26 1.50
N ALA A 108 4.21 7.89 0.23
CA ALA A 108 3.46 6.69 -0.14
C ALA A 108 4.07 5.42 0.49
N LYS A 109 5.39 5.28 0.39
CA LYS A 109 6.16 4.16 0.98
C LYS A 109 6.00 4.12 2.50
N ALA A 110 6.13 5.26 3.17
CA ALA A 110 5.98 5.36 4.62
C ALA A 110 4.56 4.98 5.09
N SER A 111 3.52 5.44 4.38
CA SER A 111 2.13 5.07 4.66
C SER A 111 1.87 3.58 4.43
N ALA A 112 2.43 2.97 3.37
CA ALA A 112 2.35 1.53 3.12
C ALA A 112 3.01 0.69 4.23
N ARG A 113 4.20 1.11 4.70
CA ARG A 113 4.89 0.46 5.83
C ARG A 113 4.10 0.59 7.14
N ARG A 114 3.56 1.78 7.42
CA ARG A 114 2.72 2.01 8.59
C ARG A 114 1.45 1.15 8.55
N HIS A 115 0.83 1.03 7.38
CA HIS A 115 -0.31 0.15 7.14
C HIS A 115 0.06 -1.31 7.49
N LEU A 116 1.16 -1.84 6.95
CA LEU A 116 1.63 -3.20 7.25
C LEU A 116 1.86 -3.42 8.75
N ARG A 117 2.57 -2.49 9.41
CA ARG A 117 2.80 -2.56 10.87
C ARG A 117 1.47 -2.58 11.65
N LEU A 118 0.50 -1.75 11.29
CA LEU A 118 -0.78 -1.70 12.01
C LEU A 118 -1.58 -3.00 11.88
N ILE A 119 -1.64 -3.60 10.69
CA ILE A 119 -2.43 -4.82 10.47
C ILE A 119 -1.82 -6.04 11.18
N ILE A 120 -0.50 -6.07 11.40
CA ILE A 120 0.20 -7.19 12.05
C ILE A 120 0.42 -7.01 13.57
N VAL A 121 0.38 -5.79 14.11
CA VAL A 121 0.64 -5.56 15.55
C VAL A 121 -0.50 -6.11 16.41
N GLU A 122 -1.75 -5.93 15.99
CA GLU A 122 -2.93 -6.50 16.68
C GLU A 122 -3.80 -7.29 15.70
N PRO A 123 -3.30 -8.45 15.22
CA PRO A 123 -3.97 -9.22 14.18
C PRO A 123 -5.32 -9.77 14.69
N GLU A 124 -5.48 -9.96 16.01
CA GLU A 124 -6.73 -10.43 16.62
C GLU A 124 -7.88 -9.43 16.50
N PHE A 125 -7.58 -8.13 16.53
CA PHE A 125 -8.62 -7.13 16.39
C PHE A 125 -8.99 -6.90 14.93
N TYR A 126 -8.02 -6.90 14.02
CA TYR A 126 -8.27 -6.58 12.60
C TYR A 126 -8.26 -7.82 11.67
N LEU A 127 -7.13 -8.53 11.54
CA LEU A 127 -7.00 -9.63 10.58
C LEU A 127 -7.89 -10.83 10.92
N ALA A 128 -8.12 -11.14 12.20
CA ALA A 128 -9.04 -12.22 12.58
C ALA A 128 -10.49 -11.95 12.15
N GLN A 129 -10.86 -10.67 11.97
CA GLN A 129 -12.19 -10.25 11.52
C GLN A 129 -12.31 -10.23 9.99
N ILE A 130 -11.18 -10.27 9.25
CA ILE A 130 -11.18 -10.18 7.78
C ILE A 130 -11.88 -11.36 7.10
N LYS A 131 -12.02 -12.49 7.81
CA LYS A 131 -12.80 -13.66 7.38
C LYS A 131 -14.29 -13.37 7.15
N TYR A 132 -14.81 -12.29 7.73
CA TYR A 132 -16.18 -11.80 7.50
C TYR A 132 -16.23 -10.60 6.56
N ALA A 133 -15.08 -10.14 6.08
CA ALA A 133 -14.97 -8.96 5.24
C ALA A 133 -15.16 -9.30 3.76
N MET A 134 -15.56 -8.27 3.00
CA MET A 134 -15.66 -8.35 1.55
C MET A 134 -14.28 -8.55 0.91
N ASP A 135 -14.26 -9.14 -0.28
CA ASP A 135 -13.07 -9.40 -1.10
C ASP A 135 -12.13 -8.18 -1.22
N PHE A 136 -12.70 -6.99 -1.41
CA PHE A 136 -11.96 -5.73 -1.48
C PHE A 136 -11.09 -5.44 -0.25
N VAL A 137 -11.43 -5.93 0.95
CA VAL A 137 -10.60 -5.75 2.16
C VAL A 137 -9.36 -6.64 2.12
N TRP A 138 -9.50 -7.86 1.60
CA TRP A 138 -8.38 -8.76 1.35
C TRP A 138 -7.43 -8.19 0.29
N ALA A 139 -8.01 -7.66 -0.79
CA ALA A 139 -7.29 -6.98 -1.84
C ALA A 139 -6.45 -5.81 -1.33
N LYS A 140 -6.99 -4.96 -0.45
CA LYS A 140 -6.25 -3.85 0.17
C LYS A 140 -5.01 -4.33 0.92
N CYS A 141 -5.13 -5.40 1.70
CA CYS A 141 -4.01 -5.95 2.45
C CYS A 141 -2.90 -6.46 1.51
N ALA A 142 -3.29 -7.23 0.50
CA ALA A 142 -2.36 -7.77 -0.48
C ALA A 142 -1.69 -6.67 -1.31
N PHE A 143 -2.49 -5.76 -1.87
CA PHE A 143 -2.01 -4.62 -2.63
C PHE A 143 -1.04 -3.76 -1.83
N SER A 144 -1.37 -3.42 -0.58
CA SER A 144 -0.52 -2.55 0.26
C SER A 144 0.87 -3.15 0.47
N PHE A 145 0.94 -4.47 0.68
CA PHE A 145 2.21 -5.16 0.85
C PHE A 145 2.98 -5.28 -0.47
N LEU A 146 2.32 -5.61 -1.59
CA LEU A 146 2.95 -5.67 -2.92
C LEU A 146 3.50 -4.31 -3.35
N LEU A 147 2.73 -3.23 -3.11
CA LEU A 147 3.18 -1.86 -3.35
C LEU A 147 4.40 -1.55 -2.50
N LEU A 148 4.38 -1.88 -1.20
CA LEU A 148 5.52 -1.66 -0.32
C LEU A 148 6.78 -2.40 -0.82
N LEU A 149 6.67 -3.69 -1.15
CA LEU A 149 7.78 -4.46 -1.73
C LEU A 149 8.34 -3.78 -2.99
N LYS A 150 7.46 -3.35 -3.90
CA LYS A 150 7.87 -2.64 -5.12
C LYS A 150 8.59 -1.33 -4.80
N LEU A 151 8.06 -0.53 -3.89
CA LEU A 151 8.67 0.74 -3.47
C LEU A 151 10.00 0.53 -2.72
N SER A 152 10.14 -0.53 -1.93
CA SER A 152 11.38 -0.91 -1.24
C SER A 152 12.49 -1.32 -2.21
N ARG A 153 12.14 -1.82 -3.40
CA ARG A 153 13.12 -2.08 -4.48
C ARG A 153 13.48 -0.83 -5.26
N LEU A 154 12.48 -0.04 -5.65
CA LEU A 154 12.68 1.21 -6.41
C LEU A 154 13.45 2.26 -5.59
N LEU A 155 13.32 2.20 -4.27
CA LEU A 155 14.05 3.03 -3.32
C LEU A 155 14.73 2.09 -2.30
N PRO A 156 15.95 1.60 -2.59
CA PRO A 156 16.64 0.64 -1.73
C PRO A 156 16.73 1.11 -0.28
N GLU A 157 16.56 0.16 0.64
CA GLU A 157 16.55 0.38 2.08
C GLU A 157 17.85 -0.11 2.71
N ARG A 158 18.01 0.18 4.01
CA ARG A 158 19.05 -0.46 4.81
C ARG A 158 18.67 -1.93 5.06
N ASP A 159 19.67 -2.80 5.20
CA ASP A 159 19.47 -4.24 5.39
C ASP A 159 18.52 -4.56 6.56
N GLU A 160 18.63 -3.83 7.67
CA GLU A 160 17.75 -3.97 8.85
C GLU A 160 16.27 -3.73 8.52
N GLU A 161 15.96 -2.70 7.72
CA GLU A 161 14.57 -2.39 7.33
C GLU A 161 14.02 -3.45 6.38
N HIS A 162 14.92 -4.06 5.60
CA HIS A 162 14.58 -5.14 4.69
C HIS A 162 14.23 -6.43 5.44
N GLU A 163 15.06 -6.82 6.42
CA GLU A 163 14.76 -7.97 7.30
C GLU A 163 13.43 -7.79 8.03
N GLU A 164 13.19 -6.59 8.58
CA GLU A 164 11.91 -6.24 9.22
C GLU A 164 10.73 -6.37 8.25
N LEU A 165 10.87 -5.91 7.00
CA LEU A 165 9.82 -6.00 5.99
C LEU A 165 9.45 -7.45 5.67
N LEU A 166 10.44 -8.34 5.61
CA LEU A 166 10.22 -9.76 5.34
C LEU A 166 9.58 -10.47 6.51
N GLU A 167 10.02 -10.20 7.74
CA GLU A 167 9.40 -10.73 8.94
C GLU A 167 7.92 -10.33 8.98
N HIS A 168 7.64 -9.05 8.74
CA HIS A 168 6.28 -8.51 8.70
C HIS A 168 5.44 -9.09 7.55
N GLY A 169 6.03 -9.28 6.37
CA GLY A 169 5.39 -9.92 5.22
C GLY A 169 5.03 -11.39 5.48
N ASN A 170 5.96 -12.16 6.03
CA ASN A 170 5.74 -13.55 6.43
C ASN A 170 4.61 -13.67 7.46
N ARG A 171 4.62 -12.79 8.47
CA ARG A 171 3.55 -12.72 9.47
C ARG A 171 2.20 -12.38 8.85
N LEU A 172 2.14 -11.44 7.91
CA LEU A 172 0.91 -11.12 7.19
C LEU A 172 0.36 -12.33 6.43
N VAL A 173 1.21 -13.04 5.67
CA VAL A 173 0.81 -14.24 4.92
C VAL A 173 0.31 -15.33 5.85
N HIS A 174 0.97 -15.53 6.99
CA HIS A 174 0.55 -16.47 8.01
C HIS A 174 -0.85 -16.15 8.56
N GLU A 175 -1.08 -14.90 8.99
CA GLU A 175 -2.37 -14.47 9.56
C GLU A 175 -3.50 -14.50 8.52
N LEU A 176 -3.23 -14.07 7.28
CA LEU A 176 -4.21 -14.17 6.18
C LEU A 176 -4.54 -15.63 5.85
N SER A 177 -3.55 -16.53 5.90
CA SER A 177 -3.76 -17.98 5.70
C SER A 177 -4.64 -18.58 6.80
N LYS A 178 -4.38 -18.19 8.05
CA LYS A 178 -5.18 -18.58 9.21
C LYS A 178 -6.62 -18.05 9.13
N ALA A 179 -6.81 -16.80 8.68
CA ALA A 179 -8.13 -16.22 8.48
C ALA A 179 -8.89 -16.91 7.35
N GLY A 180 -8.22 -17.23 6.23
CA GLY A 180 -8.82 -17.81 5.03
C GLY A 180 -9.11 -19.31 5.13
N SER A 181 -8.33 -20.06 5.92
CA SER A 181 -8.55 -21.50 6.14
C SER A 181 -9.82 -21.80 6.93
N ASN A 182 -10.37 -20.82 7.66
CA ASN A 182 -11.59 -20.95 8.46
C ASN A 182 -12.87 -20.63 7.69
N THR A 183 -12.76 -20.20 6.43
CA THR A 183 -13.89 -19.81 5.60
C THR A 183 -14.09 -20.81 4.46
N ASN A 184 -15.30 -21.37 4.33
CA ASN A 184 -15.73 -22.10 3.13
C ASN A 184 -15.80 -21.20 1.86
N GLN A 185 -15.44 -19.91 1.97
CA GLN A 185 -15.22 -18.99 0.85
C GLN A 185 -13.81 -19.21 0.29
N SER A 186 -13.61 -20.35 -0.39
CA SER A 186 -12.32 -20.85 -0.87
C SER A 186 -11.70 -20.08 -2.05
N GLY A 187 -12.36 -19.03 -2.56
CA GLY A 187 -11.94 -18.32 -3.78
C GLY A 187 -11.06 -17.08 -3.55
N ALA A 188 -11.58 -16.10 -2.80
CA ALA A 188 -10.98 -14.75 -2.69
C ALA A 188 -9.71 -14.69 -1.82
N GLY A 189 -9.72 -15.25 -0.60
CA GLY A 189 -8.51 -15.30 0.22
C GLY A 189 -7.38 -16.11 -0.44
N ASN A 190 -7.73 -17.08 -1.27
CA ASN A 190 -6.78 -17.97 -1.93
C ASN A 190 -5.99 -17.25 -3.04
N ILE A 191 -6.61 -16.41 -3.87
CA ILE A 191 -5.90 -15.71 -4.95
C ILE A 191 -4.85 -14.73 -4.38
N TYR A 192 -5.18 -13.95 -3.35
CA TYR A 192 -4.20 -13.04 -2.76
C TYR A 192 -3.08 -13.79 -2.04
N LEU A 193 -3.41 -14.86 -1.30
CA LEU A 193 -2.38 -15.69 -0.68
C LEU A 193 -1.45 -16.34 -1.70
N GLN A 194 -1.96 -16.74 -2.86
CA GLN A 194 -1.12 -17.23 -3.97
C GLN A 194 -0.16 -16.18 -4.50
N ILE A 195 -0.55 -14.90 -4.48
CA ILE A 195 0.29 -13.78 -4.93
C ILE A 195 1.32 -13.40 -3.85
N LEU A 196 0.93 -13.45 -2.57
CA LEU A 196 1.80 -13.05 -1.46
C LEU A 196 2.83 -14.12 -1.04
N LYS A 197 2.54 -15.40 -1.23
CA LYS A 197 3.44 -16.50 -0.84
C LYS A 197 4.78 -16.50 -1.60
N PRO A 198 4.82 -16.35 -2.93
CA PRO A 198 6.08 -16.16 -3.64
C PRO A 198 6.81 -14.92 -3.11
N SER A 199 6.04 -13.86 -2.84
CA SER A 199 6.52 -12.55 -2.40
C SER A 199 7.24 -12.52 -1.05
N THR A 200 7.19 -13.61 -0.28
CA THR A 200 7.74 -13.71 1.08
C THR A 200 8.88 -14.72 1.20
N GLY A 201 9.28 -15.36 0.08
CA GLY A 201 10.40 -16.30 0.04
C GLY A 201 10.05 -17.70 0.54
N GLY A 202 9.50 -18.53 -0.33
CA GLY A 202 9.36 -19.96 -0.07
C GLY A 202 10.72 -20.68 -0.10
N SER A 203 11.37 -20.80 1.05
CA SER A 203 12.31 -21.84 1.57
C SER A 203 13.28 -22.66 0.65
N THR A 204 13.39 -22.46 -0.66
CA THR A 204 14.26 -23.30 -1.53
C THR A 204 15.22 -22.52 -2.45
N ALA A 205 15.31 -21.20 -2.34
CA ALA A 205 16.23 -20.43 -3.17
C ALA A 205 17.50 -20.03 -2.41
N THR A 206 18.66 -20.30 -3.03
CA THR A 206 20.01 -19.96 -2.55
C THR A 206 20.32 -18.47 -2.59
N SER A 207 19.50 -17.70 -3.30
CA SER A 207 19.48 -16.24 -3.27
C SER A 207 18.21 -15.79 -2.55
N PRO A 208 18.27 -14.67 -1.83
CA PRO A 208 17.07 -14.11 -1.24
C PRO A 208 16.01 -13.79 -2.28
N PHE A 209 14.73 -13.93 -1.93
CA PHE A 209 13.62 -13.71 -2.86
C PHE A 209 13.68 -12.35 -3.57
N TRP A 210 14.22 -11.33 -2.90
CA TRP A 210 14.41 -9.98 -3.46
C TRP A 210 15.54 -9.88 -4.49
N GLU A 211 16.47 -10.81 -4.59
CA GLU A 211 17.40 -10.88 -5.72
C GLU A 211 16.79 -11.61 -6.92
N LEU A 212 15.85 -12.52 -6.67
CA LEU A 212 15.23 -13.38 -7.69
C LEU A 212 13.98 -12.79 -8.31
N PHE A 213 13.25 -11.97 -7.56
CA PHE A 213 11.99 -11.39 -8.01
C PHE A 213 12.28 -10.23 -8.95
N ASP A 214 12.06 -10.41 -10.25
CA ASP A 214 12.12 -9.28 -11.17
C ASP A 214 10.80 -8.50 -11.03
N ALA A 215 10.72 -7.63 -10.02
CA ALA A 215 9.50 -6.90 -9.65
C ALA A 215 8.85 -6.09 -10.78
N GLN A 216 9.52 -5.92 -11.91
CA GLN A 216 8.93 -5.37 -13.12
C GLN A 216 8.18 -6.45 -13.93
N ALA A 217 8.81 -7.59 -14.23
CA ALA A 217 8.22 -8.68 -14.99
C ALA A 217 7.22 -9.51 -14.14
N ASP A 218 7.59 -9.82 -12.89
CA ASP A 218 6.84 -10.70 -12.00
C ASP A 218 5.72 -9.98 -11.23
N LEU A 219 5.69 -8.65 -11.09
CA LEU A 219 4.47 -7.99 -10.59
C LEU A 219 3.47 -7.79 -11.73
N GLN A 220 3.90 -7.43 -12.94
CA GLN A 220 2.99 -7.24 -14.07
C GLN A 220 2.21 -8.50 -14.43
N TRP A 221 2.84 -9.67 -14.31
CA TRP A 221 2.17 -10.96 -14.53
C TRP A 221 1.27 -11.42 -13.37
N PHE A 222 1.44 -10.86 -12.18
CA PHE A 222 0.80 -11.33 -10.94
C PHE A 222 -0.16 -10.32 -10.30
N VAL A 223 -0.24 -9.07 -10.79
CA VAL A 223 -1.27 -8.11 -10.41
C VAL A 223 -2.61 -8.61 -11.00
N PRO A 224 -3.61 -9.00 -10.17
CA PRO A 224 -4.93 -9.33 -10.68
C PRO A 224 -5.45 -8.16 -11.52
N GLU A 225 -6.00 -8.42 -12.71
CA GLU A 225 -6.59 -7.35 -13.52
C GLU A 225 -7.57 -6.50 -12.69
N GLN A 226 -8.27 -7.11 -11.74
CA GLN A 226 -9.16 -6.47 -10.77
C GLN A 226 -8.51 -5.31 -9.99
N PHE A 227 -7.21 -5.38 -9.64
CA PHE A 227 -6.51 -4.27 -8.98
C PHE A 227 -6.38 -3.04 -9.88
N VAL A 228 -6.26 -3.26 -11.19
CA VAL A 228 -6.02 -2.21 -12.18
C VAL A 228 -7.31 -1.73 -12.84
N SER A 229 -8.20 -2.65 -13.21
CA SER A 229 -9.43 -2.37 -13.97
C SER A 229 -10.65 -2.12 -13.10
N GLU A 230 -10.84 -2.88 -12.01
CA GLU A 230 -12.01 -2.75 -11.14
C GLU A 230 -11.79 -1.76 -10.00
N TRP A 231 -10.59 -1.74 -9.41
CA TRP A 231 -10.30 -0.95 -8.21
C TRP A 231 -9.40 0.27 -8.43
N ASP A 232 -8.79 0.39 -9.61
CA ASP A 232 -7.93 1.51 -9.99
C ASP A 232 -6.82 1.81 -8.94
N PHE A 233 -6.13 0.77 -8.47
CA PHE A 233 -5.07 0.93 -7.48
C PHE A 233 -3.78 1.51 -8.12
N PRO A 234 -3.33 2.70 -7.72
CA PRO A 234 -2.17 3.38 -8.30
C PRO A 234 -0.82 2.95 -7.71
N GLY A 235 0.27 3.12 -8.47
CA GLY A 235 1.65 2.96 -7.99
C GLY A 235 2.35 1.67 -8.42
N LEU A 236 1.60 0.61 -8.79
CA LEU A 236 2.21 -0.62 -9.32
C LEU A 236 2.75 -0.47 -10.76
N ASN A 237 2.51 0.67 -11.42
CA ASN A 237 3.09 0.96 -12.75
C ASN A 237 4.45 1.66 -12.69
N LEU A 238 4.91 2.07 -11.49
CA LEU A 238 6.23 2.71 -11.35
C LEU A 238 7.35 1.75 -11.75
N PHE A 239 8.37 2.25 -12.44
CA PHE A 239 9.54 1.49 -12.82
C PHE A 239 10.81 2.33 -12.62
N TYR A 240 11.96 1.68 -12.69
CA TYR A 240 13.25 2.33 -12.69
C TYR A 240 13.92 2.07 -14.03
N PHE A 241 14.25 3.13 -14.76
CA PHE A 241 15.08 3.06 -15.95
C PHE A 241 16.17 4.13 -15.86
N PRO A 242 17.47 3.76 -15.87
CA PRO A 242 18.56 4.71 -15.76
C PRO A 242 18.45 5.84 -16.79
N THR A 243 18.53 7.10 -16.33
CA THR A 243 18.42 8.28 -17.20
C THR A 243 19.79 8.78 -17.68
N ALA A 244 20.89 8.32 -17.09
CA ALA A 244 22.25 8.64 -17.49
C ALA A 244 23.04 7.40 -17.96
N TRP A 245 23.87 7.58 -19.00
CA TRP A 245 24.78 6.54 -19.51
C TRP A 245 25.76 6.02 -18.44
N GLN A 246 26.13 6.84 -17.45
CA GLN A 246 27.02 6.43 -16.36
C GLN A 246 26.39 5.42 -15.41
N ASP A 247 25.08 5.52 -15.15
CA ASP A 247 24.34 4.56 -14.32
C ASP A 247 24.17 3.20 -15.04
N PHE A 248 24.23 3.21 -16.38
CA PHE A 248 24.11 2.00 -17.21
C PHE A 248 25.41 1.18 -17.28
N PHE A 249 26.59 1.84 -17.21
CA PHE A 249 27.91 1.18 -17.31
C PHE A 249 28.70 1.15 -15.99
N GLY A 250 28.19 1.78 -14.93
CA GLY A 250 28.80 1.75 -13.59
C GLY A 250 28.97 0.33 -13.05
N ASP A 251 27.97 -0.54 -13.26
CA ASP A 251 28.01 -1.96 -12.86
C ASP A 251 29.00 -2.81 -13.68
N PHE A 252 29.35 -2.41 -14.91
CA PHE A 252 30.36 -3.12 -15.71
C PHE A 252 31.80 -2.79 -15.31
N SER A 253 32.02 -1.66 -14.61
CA SER A 253 33.38 -1.23 -14.22
C SER A 253 33.90 -1.88 -12.94
N LEU A 254 33.04 -2.55 -12.16
CA LEU A 254 33.44 -3.31 -10.96
C LEU A 254 33.72 -4.80 -11.26
N ALA A 255 33.55 -5.23 -12.50
CA ALA A 255 33.79 -6.61 -12.94
C ALA A 255 35.12 -6.80 -13.71
N MET A 256 36.11 -5.95 -13.50
CA MET A 256 37.46 -6.10 -14.09
C MET A 256 38.56 -5.99 -13.03
#